data_AF-A0A2V6B2B0-F1
#
_entry.id   AF-A0A2V6B2B0-F1
#
_cell.length_a   1.000
_cell.length_b   1.000
_cell.length_c   1.000
_cell.angle_alpha   90.00
_cell.angle_beta   90.00
_cell.angle_gamma   90.00
#
_symmetry.space_group_name_H-M   'P 1'
#
loop_
_entity.id
_entity.type
_entity.pdbx_description
1 polymer ?
#
loop_
_entity_poly.entity_id
_entity_poly.type
_entity_poly.pdbx_seq_one_letter_code
_entity_poly.pdbx_strand_id
1 'polypeptide(L)'
;MKPRIGVLTSGGDCPGLNAVLRGVVLAADKLGWDVVGFRDGFEGLLPPGNHVILDRKSIDGIMALGGTIIGTTNRGHFVAKTGAGDRIVVPAHVIADAKKILDELQVKALIIVGGDGSLVTAQQLQEAGINCIGVPKTIDNDLEATATTFGFDSAVDVVVDALDRLHTTATSHR
;
A
#
# COMPACT_ATOMS: atom_id res chain seq x y z
N MET A 1 -4.63 -26.74 -5.43
CA MET A 1 -4.51 -25.30 -5.77
C MET A 1 -3.48 -24.69 -4.85
N LYS A 2 -2.62 -23.80 -5.34
CA LYS A 2 -1.65 -23.08 -4.49
C LYS A 2 -2.41 -22.08 -3.60
N PRO A 3 -2.03 -21.89 -2.33
CA PRO A 3 -2.54 -20.78 -1.52
C PRO A 3 -2.26 -19.44 -2.20
N ARG A 4 -3.14 -18.47 -2.00
CA ARG A 4 -3.07 -17.17 -2.65
C ARG A 4 -3.28 -16.04 -1.65
N ILE A 5 -2.42 -15.04 -1.73
CA ILE A 5 -2.51 -13.81 -0.95
C ILE A 5 -2.67 -12.62 -1.91
N GLY A 6 -3.31 -11.56 -1.43
CA GLY A 6 -3.44 -10.32 -2.15
C GLY A 6 -2.51 -9.25 -1.57
N VAL A 7 -2.11 -8.29 -2.39
CA VAL A 7 -1.36 -7.11 -1.97
C VAL A 7 -1.91 -5.87 -2.67
N LEU A 8 -1.97 -4.76 -1.94
CA LEU A 8 -2.35 -3.45 -2.49
C LEU A 8 -1.53 -2.33 -1.85
N THR A 9 -1.35 -1.24 -2.60
CA THR A 9 -0.72 0.00 -2.14
C THR A 9 -1.77 1.10 -2.13
N SER A 10 -1.94 1.78 -0.98
CA SER A 10 -3.00 2.79 -0.78
C SER A 10 -2.45 4.06 -0.12
N GLY A 11 -3.07 5.19 -0.43
CA GLY A 11 -2.64 6.49 0.07
C GLY A 11 -1.45 7.07 -0.71
N GLY A 12 -0.86 8.13 -0.15
CA GLY A 12 0.18 8.90 -0.83
C GLY A 12 1.36 7.99 -1.20
N ASP A 13 1.85 8.14 -2.42
CA ASP A 13 3.01 7.39 -2.89
C ASP A 13 4.28 7.80 -2.12
N CYS A 14 5.21 6.86 -1.97
CA CYS A 14 6.51 7.14 -1.36
C CYS A 14 7.60 6.22 -1.92
N PRO A 15 8.88 6.57 -1.76
CA PRO A 15 9.97 5.66 -2.13
C PRO A 15 9.84 4.30 -1.43
N GLY A 16 10.13 3.22 -2.17
CA GLY A 16 10.24 1.86 -1.62
C GLY A 16 9.04 0.94 -1.79
N LEU A 17 7.91 1.38 -2.37
CA LEU A 17 6.73 0.50 -2.52
C LEU A 17 7.00 -0.70 -3.42
N ASN A 18 7.71 -0.50 -4.53
CA ASN A 18 8.13 -1.59 -5.39
C ASN A 18 9.06 -2.59 -4.65
N ALA A 19 9.85 -2.14 -3.68
CA ALA A 19 10.66 -3.02 -2.85
C ALA A 19 9.80 -3.87 -1.90
N VAL A 20 8.73 -3.29 -1.32
CA VAL A 20 7.74 -4.02 -0.52
C VAL A 20 7.03 -5.08 -1.36
N LEU A 21 6.51 -4.72 -2.55
CA LEU A 21 5.87 -5.66 -3.47
C LEU A 21 6.80 -6.81 -3.84
N ARG A 22 8.06 -6.50 -4.15
CA ARG A 22 9.10 -7.50 -4.42
C ARG A 22 9.32 -8.42 -3.23
N GLY A 23 9.38 -7.88 -2.01
CA GLY A 23 9.52 -8.66 -0.78
C GLY A 23 8.37 -9.65 -0.58
N VAL A 24 7.13 -9.19 -0.78
CA VAL A 24 5.92 -10.03 -0.71
C VAL A 24 6.00 -11.18 -1.72
N VAL A 25 6.30 -10.88 -2.98
CA VAL A 25 6.35 -11.89 -4.05
C VAL A 25 7.46 -12.90 -3.80
N LEU A 26 8.64 -12.47 -3.39
CA LEU A 26 9.74 -13.40 -3.08
C LEU A 26 9.46 -14.28 -1.86
N ALA A 27 8.76 -13.75 -0.85
CA ALA A 27 8.36 -14.54 0.31
C ALA A 27 7.28 -15.58 -0.05
N ALA A 28 6.26 -15.18 -0.82
CA ALA A 28 5.21 -16.07 -1.30
C ALA A 28 5.77 -17.17 -2.21
N ASP A 29 6.68 -16.84 -3.13
CA ASP A 29 7.32 -17.78 -4.04
C ASP A 29 8.09 -18.89 -3.28
N LYS A 30 8.81 -18.53 -2.21
CA LYS A 30 9.49 -19.52 -1.32
C LYS A 30 8.52 -20.49 -0.65
N LEU A 31 7.28 -20.08 -0.41
CA LEU A 31 6.22 -20.90 0.17
C LEU A 31 5.38 -21.62 -0.89
N GLY A 32 5.65 -21.38 -2.18
CA GLY A 32 4.86 -21.91 -3.29
C GLY A 32 3.47 -21.29 -3.40
N TRP A 33 3.28 -20.05 -2.94
CA TRP A 33 2.02 -19.30 -2.98
C TRP A 33 1.96 -18.35 -4.18
N ASP A 34 0.75 -18.02 -4.62
CA ASP A 34 0.51 -17.02 -5.66
C ASP A 34 0.19 -15.65 -5.03
N VAL A 35 0.60 -14.57 -5.70
CA VAL A 35 0.33 -13.19 -5.26
C VAL A 35 -0.57 -12.48 -6.27
N VAL A 36 -1.66 -11.91 -5.78
CA VAL A 36 -2.56 -11.04 -6.55
C VAL A 36 -2.30 -9.59 -6.15
N GLY A 37 -1.83 -8.76 -7.07
CA GLY A 37 -1.73 -7.32 -6.89
C GLY A 37 -3.04 -6.64 -7.27
N PHE A 38 -3.72 -5.98 -6.33
CA PHE A 38 -4.90 -5.17 -6.59
C PHE A 38 -4.49 -3.76 -7.01
N ARG A 39 -5.07 -3.27 -8.11
CA ARG A 39 -4.69 -1.98 -8.69
C ARG A 39 -5.36 -0.82 -7.97
N ASP A 40 -4.63 0.29 -7.88
CA ASP A 40 -5.11 1.57 -7.36
C ASP A 40 -5.66 1.45 -5.92
N GLY A 41 -4.98 0.64 -5.11
CA GLY A 41 -5.31 0.41 -3.71
C GLY A 41 -6.57 -0.41 -3.52
N PHE A 42 -7.48 0.08 -2.68
CA PHE A 42 -8.73 -0.62 -2.39
C PHE A 42 -9.74 -0.58 -3.54
N GLU A 43 -9.58 0.32 -4.52
CA GLU A 43 -10.46 0.36 -5.70
C GLU A 43 -10.39 -0.94 -6.51
N GLY A 44 -9.24 -1.61 -6.52
CA GLY A 44 -9.09 -2.92 -7.15
C GLY A 44 -9.95 -4.02 -6.54
N LEU A 45 -10.49 -3.81 -5.33
CA LEU A 45 -11.43 -4.71 -4.66
C LEU A 45 -12.90 -4.39 -4.96
N LEU A 46 -13.19 -3.24 -5.57
CA LEU A 46 -14.55 -2.89 -5.98
C LEU A 46 -14.94 -3.65 -7.26
N PRO A 47 -16.21 -4.05 -7.43
CA PRO A 47 -16.67 -4.73 -8.65
C PRO A 47 -16.41 -3.85 -9.89
N PRO A 48 -15.92 -4.43 -11.00
CA PRO A 48 -15.75 -5.87 -11.29
C PRO A 48 -14.46 -6.52 -10.75
N GLY A 49 -13.67 -5.80 -9.96
CA GLY A 49 -12.33 -6.17 -9.53
C GLY A 49 -11.27 -5.76 -10.55
N ASN A 50 -10.16 -5.18 -10.10
CA ASN A 50 -9.03 -4.81 -10.94
C ASN A 50 -7.72 -5.29 -10.30
N HIS A 51 -7.11 -6.31 -10.90
CA HIS A 51 -5.98 -7.01 -10.31
C HIS A 51 -5.06 -7.62 -11.37
N VAL A 52 -3.84 -7.96 -10.94
CA VAL A 52 -2.84 -8.65 -11.73
C VAL A 52 -2.18 -9.76 -10.92
N ILE A 53 -1.68 -10.79 -11.59
CA ILE A 53 -0.80 -11.77 -10.94
C ILE A 53 0.60 -11.20 -10.87
N LEU A 54 1.20 -11.22 -9.68
CA LEU A 54 2.58 -10.83 -9.46
C LEU A 54 3.44 -12.08 -9.29
N ASP A 55 4.37 -12.28 -10.21
CA ASP A 55 5.35 -13.36 -10.23
C ASP A 55 6.79 -12.82 -10.31
N ARG A 56 7.78 -13.71 -10.27
CA ARG A 56 9.20 -13.34 -10.37
C ARG A 56 9.55 -12.48 -11.58
N LYS A 57 8.84 -12.64 -12.69
CA LYS A 57 9.09 -11.88 -13.91
C LYS A 57 8.51 -10.48 -13.80
N SER A 58 7.32 -10.35 -13.21
CA SER A 58 6.66 -9.06 -13.00
C SER A 58 7.39 -8.14 -12.01
N ILE A 59 8.15 -8.71 -11.07
CA ILE A 59 8.95 -7.97 -10.08
C ILE A 59 10.42 -7.79 -10.48
N ASP A 60 10.79 -8.17 -11.69
CA ASP A 60 12.15 -7.96 -12.18
C ASP A 60 12.39 -6.47 -12.48
N GLY A 61 13.53 -5.93 -12.03
CA GLY A 61 13.91 -4.52 -12.24
C GLY A 61 13.06 -3.46 -11.54
N ILE A 62 11.95 -3.81 -10.86
CA ILE A 62 10.99 -2.81 -10.34
C ILE A 62 11.54 -1.95 -9.19
N MET A 63 12.61 -2.40 -8.52
CA MET A 63 13.19 -1.68 -7.38
C MET A 63 13.74 -0.30 -7.75
N ALA A 64 14.15 -0.10 -9.00
CA ALA A 64 14.65 1.18 -9.48
C ALA A 64 13.52 2.13 -9.93
N LEU A 65 12.28 1.65 -10.00
CA LEU A 65 11.14 2.44 -10.47
C LEU A 65 10.57 3.26 -9.32
N GLY A 66 10.22 4.52 -9.65
CA GLY A 66 9.42 5.36 -8.78
C GLY A 66 8.01 4.78 -8.58
N GLY A 67 7.44 5.10 -7.43
CA GLY A 67 6.09 4.71 -7.03
C GLY A 67 5.83 3.22 -6.90
N THR A 68 4.69 2.78 -7.43
CA THR A 68 4.18 1.40 -7.30
C THR A 68 3.66 0.87 -8.63
N ILE A 69 4.12 -0.31 -9.06
CA ILE A 69 3.70 -0.96 -10.33
C ILE A 69 2.21 -1.33 -10.38
N ILE A 70 1.54 -1.38 -9.22
CA ILE A 70 0.09 -1.63 -9.13
C ILE A 70 -0.73 -0.35 -8.91
N GLY A 71 -0.10 0.83 -8.83
CA GLY A 71 -0.81 2.09 -8.62
C GLY A 71 -1.29 2.29 -7.18
N THR A 72 -1.74 3.51 -6.87
CA THR A 72 -2.31 3.89 -5.57
C THR A 72 -3.32 5.02 -5.76
N THR A 73 -4.27 5.15 -4.85
CA THR A 73 -5.21 6.28 -4.80
C THR A 73 -5.33 6.88 -3.41
N ASN A 74 -5.49 8.22 -3.38
CA ASN A 74 -5.77 9.00 -2.16
C ASN A 74 -7.26 9.36 -2.03
N ARG A 75 -8.02 9.20 -3.10
CA ARG A 75 -9.45 9.54 -3.18
C ARG A 75 -10.13 8.43 -3.97
N GLY A 76 -10.66 7.47 -3.24
CA GLY A 76 -11.38 6.33 -3.78
C GLY A 76 -12.84 6.31 -3.33
N HIS A 77 -13.60 5.43 -3.94
CA HIS A 77 -14.99 5.14 -3.60
C HIS A 77 -15.11 4.05 -2.53
N PHE A 78 -13.99 3.43 -2.13
CA PHE A 78 -13.98 2.37 -1.13
C PHE A 78 -14.39 2.83 0.27
N VAL A 79 -14.10 4.09 0.61
CA VAL A 79 -14.42 4.66 1.93
C VAL A 79 -15.40 5.82 1.78
N ALA A 80 -16.35 5.89 2.71
CA ALA A 80 -17.19 7.07 2.90
C ALA A 80 -16.60 7.92 4.03
N LYS A 81 -16.49 9.23 3.80
CA LYS A 81 -16.24 10.21 4.87
C LYS A 81 -17.59 10.60 5.47
N THR A 82 -17.82 10.29 6.74
CA THR A 82 -19.09 10.62 7.41
C THR A 82 -18.89 11.55 8.60
N GLY A 83 -19.68 12.64 8.65
CA GLY A 83 -19.76 13.57 9.77
C GLY A 83 -18.74 14.71 9.75
N ALA A 84 -18.87 15.65 10.70
CA ALA A 84 -18.02 16.84 10.83
C ALA A 84 -16.57 16.57 11.27
N GLY A 85 -16.17 15.29 11.39
CA GLY A 85 -14.86 14.86 11.88
C GLY A 85 -14.11 13.92 10.94
N ASP A 86 -14.49 13.84 9.66
CA ASP A 86 -13.75 13.12 8.61
C ASP A 86 -13.43 11.64 8.92
N ARG A 87 -14.24 10.98 9.76
CA ARG A 87 -14.03 9.58 10.12
C ARG A 87 -14.22 8.68 8.88
N ILE A 88 -13.19 7.89 8.60
CA ILE A 88 -13.16 6.93 7.48
C ILE A 88 -14.00 5.72 7.86
N VAL A 89 -15.08 5.47 7.11
CA VAL A 89 -15.95 4.31 7.30
C VAL A 89 -16.10 3.56 5.97
N VAL A 90 -15.95 2.24 5.99
CA VAL A 90 -16.21 1.38 4.83
C VAL A 90 -17.68 0.91 4.91
N PRO A 91 -18.53 1.24 3.91
CA PRO A 91 -19.91 0.78 3.91
C PRO A 91 -20.00 -0.76 3.88
N ALA A 92 -20.98 -1.35 4.58
CA ALA A 92 -21.13 -2.81 4.66
C ALA A 92 -21.28 -3.50 3.30
N HIS A 93 -21.93 -2.85 2.32
CA HIS A 93 -22.05 -3.38 0.96
C HIS A 93 -20.69 -3.41 0.24
N VAL A 94 -19.84 -2.39 0.42
CA VAL A 94 -18.48 -2.34 -0.13
C VAL A 94 -17.62 -3.47 0.45
N ILE A 95 -17.74 -3.75 1.76
CA ILE A 95 -17.06 -4.89 2.38
C ILE A 95 -17.53 -6.21 1.77
N ALA A 96 -18.85 -6.36 1.56
CA ALA A 96 -19.42 -7.58 0.96
C ALA A 96 -18.93 -7.78 -0.48
N ASP A 97 -18.87 -6.70 -1.27
CA ASP A 97 -18.33 -6.72 -2.63
C ASP A 97 -16.84 -7.10 -2.65
N ALA A 98 -16.03 -6.49 -1.77
CA ALA A 98 -14.62 -6.83 -1.62
C ALA A 98 -14.44 -8.31 -1.26
N LYS A 99 -15.23 -8.84 -0.30
CA LYS A 99 -15.21 -10.28 0.04
C LYS A 99 -15.52 -11.15 -1.16
N LYS A 100 -16.54 -10.79 -1.94
CA LYS A 100 -16.92 -11.55 -3.13
C LYS A 100 -15.76 -11.63 -4.13
N ILE A 101 -15.08 -10.51 -4.41
CA ILE A 101 -13.89 -10.51 -5.29
C ILE A 101 -12.77 -11.37 -4.71
N LEU A 102 -12.50 -11.27 -3.40
CA LEU A 102 -11.46 -12.09 -2.75
C LEU A 102 -11.79 -13.58 -2.82
N ASP A 103 -13.05 -13.96 -2.62
CA ASP A 103 -13.52 -15.35 -2.67
C ASP A 103 -13.45 -15.91 -4.09
N GLU A 104 -13.90 -15.15 -5.09
CA GLU A 104 -13.79 -15.50 -6.52
C GLU A 104 -12.34 -15.73 -6.94
N LEU A 105 -11.43 -14.89 -6.44
CA LEU A 105 -9.98 -15.02 -6.69
C LEU A 105 -9.29 -15.99 -5.73
N GLN A 106 -10.00 -16.55 -4.75
CA GLN A 106 -9.50 -17.44 -3.70
C GLN A 106 -8.36 -16.85 -2.86
N VAL A 107 -8.34 -15.53 -2.68
CA VAL A 107 -7.38 -14.81 -1.86
C VAL A 107 -7.71 -15.03 -0.38
N LYS A 108 -6.75 -15.52 0.40
CA LYS A 108 -6.94 -15.89 1.82
C LYS A 108 -6.58 -14.80 2.82
N ALA A 109 -5.74 -13.86 2.40
CA ALA A 109 -5.34 -12.71 3.20
C ALA A 109 -4.89 -11.56 2.28
N LEU A 110 -5.02 -10.33 2.78
CA LEU A 110 -4.60 -9.09 2.13
C LEU A 110 -3.42 -8.46 2.88
N ILE A 111 -2.37 -8.12 2.13
CA ILE A 111 -1.28 -7.27 2.58
C ILE A 111 -1.59 -5.85 2.11
N ILE A 112 -1.76 -4.93 3.05
CA ILE A 112 -2.16 -3.55 2.80
C ILE A 112 -0.98 -2.65 3.12
N VAL A 113 -0.35 -2.10 2.08
CA VAL A 113 0.76 -1.16 2.20
C VAL A 113 0.20 0.26 2.21
N GLY A 114 0.26 0.94 3.34
CA GLY A 114 -0.56 2.12 3.57
C GLY A 114 -0.14 2.99 4.75
N GLY A 115 -0.67 4.22 4.77
CA GLY A 115 -0.59 5.13 5.91
C GLY A 115 -1.78 4.94 6.87
N ASP A 116 -1.97 5.89 7.79
CA ASP A 116 -2.99 5.80 8.86
C ASP A 116 -4.39 5.47 8.33
N GLY A 117 -4.91 6.26 7.39
CA GLY A 117 -6.24 6.02 6.83
C GLY A 117 -6.41 4.67 6.11
N SER A 118 -5.33 4.16 5.51
CA SER A 118 -5.32 2.81 4.90
C SER A 118 -5.33 1.71 5.95
N LEU A 119 -4.65 1.90 7.08
CA LEU A 119 -4.62 0.96 8.20
C LEU A 119 -5.94 0.96 8.99
N VAL A 120 -6.59 2.12 9.14
CA VAL A 120 -7.97 2.21 9.66
C VAL A 120 -8.95 1.45 8.77
N THR A 121 -8.78 1.52 7.45
CA THR A 121 -9.57 0.74 6.49
C THR A 121 -9.28 -0.76 6.63
N ALA A 122 -8.01 -1.14 6.76
CA ALA A 122 -7.59 -2.53 6.99
C ALA A 122 -8.22 -3.13 8.25
N GLN A 123 -8.26 -2.36 9.34
CA GLN A 123 -8.89 -2.76 10.60
C GLN A 123 -10.39 -3.07 10.41
N GLN A 124 -11.13 -2.20 9.72
CA GLN A 124 -12.55 -2.43 9.44
C GLN A 124 -12.80 -3.70 8.61
N LEU A 125 -11.93 -3.99 7.63
CA LEU A 125 -11.99 -5.23 6.86
C LEU A 125 -11.70 -6.46 7.75
N GLN A 126 -10.74 -6.34 8.67
CA GLN A 126 -10.40 -7.40 9.62
C GLN A 126 -11.52 -7.67 10.62
N GLU A 127 -12.15 -6.64 11.17
CA GLU A 127 -13.32 -6.76 12.04
C GLU A 127 -14.50 -7.41 11.30
N ALA A 128 -14.60 -7.22 9.98
CA ALA A 128 -15.55 -7.91 9.15
C ALA A 128 -15.13 -9.35 8.76
N GLY A 129 -13.97 -9.84 9.19
CA GLY A 129 -13.50 -11.21 8.95
C GLY A 129 -12.66 -11.43 7.69
N ILE A 130 -12.14 -10.36 7.07
CA ILE A 130 -11.09 -10.49 6.03
C ILE A 130 -9.73 -10.48 6.71
N ASN A 131 -8.91 -11.51 6.49
CA ASN A 131 -7.56 -11.51 7.06
C ASN A 131 -6.70 -10.41 6.42
N CYS A 132 -6.21 -9.47 7.23
CA CYS A 132 -5.39 -8.35 6.78
C CYS A 132 -4.06 -8.30 7.53
N ILE A 133 -3.01 -7.86 6.82
CA ILE A 133 -1.70 -7.51 7.37
C ILE A 133 -1.37 -6.09 6.89
N GLY A 134 -1.19 -5.17 7.82
CA GLY A 134 -0.76 -3.80 7.53
C GLY A 134 0.75 -3.70 7.36
N VAL A 135 1.19 -2.96 6.35
CA VAL A 135 2.61 -2.59 6.15
C VAL A 135 2.72 -1.06 6.21
N PRO A 136 3.42 -0.51 7.22
CA PRO A 136 3.40 0.91 7.53
C PRO A 136 4.19 1.73 6.51
N LYS A 137 3.49 2.59 5.77
CA LYS A 137 4.01 3.37 4.64
C LYS A 137 3.63 4.84 4.75
N THR A 138 4.61 5.70 4.95
CA THR A 138 4.48 7.17 4.91
C THR A 138 5.86 7.81 4.94
N ILE A 139 6.01 8.99 4.33
CA ILE A 139 7.23 9.79 4.47
C ILE A 139 7.25 10.59 5.78
N ASP A 140 6.12 10.68 6.48
CA ASP A 140 5.96 11.52 7.68
C ASP A 140 6.44 10.81 8.96
N ASN A 141 6.61 9.48 8.91
CA ASN A 141 6.96 8.61 10.03
C ASN A 141 6.07 8.80 11.27
N ASP A 142 4.77 8.95 11.04
CA ASP A 142 3.75 9.28 12.03
C ASP A 142 2.85 8.09 12.40
N LEU A 143 3.28 6.86 12.07
CA LEU A 143 2.55 5.64 12.41
C LEU A 143 3.06 5.04 13.72
N GLU A 144 2.12 4.68 14.59
CA GLU A 144 2.43 4.00 15.84
C GLU A 144 2.95 2.56 15.61
N ALA A 145 3.54 1.97 16.66
CA ALA A 145 4.03 0.58 16.68
C ALA A 145 5.14 0.22 15.69
N THR A 146 5.75 1.20 15.02
CA THR A 146 7.02 1.05 14.28
C THR A 146 7.97 2.21 14.60
N ALA A 147 9.28 1.97 14.53
CA ALA A 147 10.28 3.04 14.71
C ALA A 147 10.50 3.85 13.42
N THR A 148 10.30 3.22 12.27
CA THR A 148 10.42 3.84 10.94
C THR A 148 9.36 3.31 10.00
N THR A 149 8.95 4.13 9.05
CA THR A 149 7.98 3.79 7.99
C THR A 149 8.67 3.71 6.64
N PHE A 150 8.15 2.86 5.75
CA PHE A 150 8.66 2.84 4.38
C PHE A 150 8.48 4.23 3.74
N GLY A 151 9.57 4.75 3.18
CA GLY A 151 9.65 6.06 2.53
C GLY A 151 10.32 7.16 3.36
N PHE A 152 10.39 7.02 4.69
CA PHE A 152 10.92 8.07 5.58
C PHE A 152 12.40 8.40 5.30
N ASP A 153 13.30 7.41 5.38
CA ASP A 153 14.74 7.64 5.21
C ASP A 153 15.07 8.29 3.85
N SER A 154 14.42 7.82 2.78
CA SER A 154 14.60 8.41 1.44
C SER A 154 14.10 9.86 1.36
N ALA A 155 13.03 10.21 2.09
CA ALA A 155 12.56 11.59 2.15
C ALA A 155 13.55 12.48 2.92
N VAL A 156 14.11 11.98 4.02
CA VAL A 156 15.15 12.68 4.78
C VAL A 156 16.37 12.96 3.90
N ASP A 157 16.88 11.95 3.19
CA ASP A 157 18.04 12.11 2.30
C ASP A 157 17.82 13.20 1.24
N VAL A 158 16.63 13.26 0.65
CA VAL A 158 16.27 14.29 -0.34
C VAL A 158 16.24 15.68 0.30
N VAL A 159 15.72 15.81 1.52
CA VAL A 159 15.70 17.10 2.24
C VAL A 159 17.11 17.54 2.59
N VAL A 160 17.98 16.63 3.03
CA VAL A 160 19.39 16.95 3.34
C VAL A 160 20.12 17.45 2.09
N ASP A 161 20.01 16.76 0.95
CA ASP A 161 20.63 17.21 -0.31
C ASP A 161 20.13 18.60 -0.73
N ALA A 162 18.83 18.88 -0.58
CA ALA A 162 18.27 20.19 -0.88
C ALA A 162 18.83 21.29 0.05
N LEU A 163 18.96 21.01 1.36
CA LEU A 163 19.51 21.95 2.33
C LEU A 163 21.00 22.25 2.08
N ASP A 164 21.80 21.23 1.75
CA ASP A 164 23.21 21.39 1.44
C ASP A 164 23.41 22.32 0.23
N ARG A 165 22.60 22.14 -0.83
CA ARG A 165 22.61 23.02 -2.00
C ARG A 165 22.26 24.46 -1.64
N LEU A 166 21.27 24.69 -0.80
CA LEU A 166 20.91 26.03 -0.32
C LEU A 166 22.03 26.67 0.52
N HIS A 167 22.72 25.88 1.34
CA HIS A 167 23.81 26.39 2.17
C HIS A 167 24.99 26.91 1.33
N THR A 168 25.34 26.22 0.25
CA THR A 168 26.44 26.65 -0.65
C THR A 168 26.16 27.98 -1.35
N THR A 169 24.91 28.30 -1.66
CA THR A 169 24.54 29.59 -2.29
C THR A 169 24.42 30.71 -1.25
N ALA A 170 23.86 30.41 -0.07
CA ALA A 170 23.72 31.37 1.03
C ALA A 170 25.08 31.83 1.59
N THR A 171 26.11 30.99 1.54
CA THR A 171 27.47 31.36 1.96
C THR A 171 28.19 32.28 0.97
N SER A 172 27.71 32.37 -0.28
CA SER A 172 28.33 33.18 -1.33
C SER A 172 27.87 34.65 -1.35
N HIS A 173 26.73 34.97 -0.74
CA HIS A 173 26.23 36.33 -0.61
C HIS A 173 26.18 36.74 0.87
N ARG A 174 27.04 37.69 1.28
CA ARG A 174 26.94 38.41 2.55
C ARG A 174 26.11 39.68 2.39
#